data_AF-A0A7G1HSW9-F1
#
_entry.id   AF-A0A7G1HSW9-F1
#
_cell.length_a   1.000
_cell.length_b   1.000
_cell.length_c   1.000
_cell.angle_alpha   90.00
_cell.angle_beta   90.00
_cell.angle_gamma   90.00
#
_symmetry.space_group_name_H-M   'P 1'
#
loop_
_entity.id
_entity.type
_entity.pdbx_description
1 polymer ?
#
loop_
_entity_poly.entity_id
_entity_poly.type
_entity_poly.pdbx_seq_one_letter_code
_entity_poly.pdbx_strand_id
1 'polypeptide(L)'
;MLEIKSTAKGYVTNQDISPRLFEQVGNTIVRVICEVPCYADVNTLENSICSYMSSFMPDGIEVKTNHVTINQSSGEDARGRYIENLDFQVYI
;
A
#
# COMPACT_ATOMS: atom_id res chain seq x y z
N MET A 1 12.53 -0.50 0.11
CA MET A 1 11.15 -0.34 -0.40
C MET A 1 10.30 -1.32 0.36
N LEU A 2 9.28 -0.85 1.07
CA LEU A 2 8.37 -1.71 1.82
C LEU A 2 7.51 -2.48 0.83
N GLU A 3 7.45 -3.82 0.96
CA GLU A 3 6.54 -4.64 0.18
C GLU A 3 5.43 -5.18 1.08
N ILE A 4 4.19 -5.01 0.63
CA ILE A 4 2.98 -5.47 1.30
C ILE A 4 2.24 -6.41 0.37
N LYS A 5 2.11 -7.67 0.77
CA LYS A 5 1.26 -8.63 0.09
C LYS A 5 -0.16 -8.51 0.59
N SER A 6 -1.10 -8.26 -0.33
CA SER A 6 -2.54 -8.32 -0.06
C SER A 6 -3.02 -9.75 -0.31
N THR A 7 -3.36 -10.44 0.78
CA THR A 7 -3.81 -11.83 0.78
C THR A 7 -5.30 -11.92 1.14
N ALA A 8 -5.92 -13.09 0.95
CA ALA A 8 -7.29 -13.32 1.40
C ALA A 8 -7.50 -13.19 2.92
N LYS A 9 -6.42 -13.20 3.71
CA LYS A 9 -6.45 -13.10 5.19
C LYS A 9 -6.03 -11.73 5.71
N GLY A 10 -5.70 -10.78 4.83
CA GLY A 10 -5.17 -9.47 5.19
C GLY A 10 -3.78 -9.23 4.62
N TYR A 11 -3.04 -8.31 5.22
CA TYR A 11 -1.75 -7.82 4.73
C TYR A 11 -0.56 -8.50 5.40
N VAL A 12 0.46 -8.82 4.60
CA VAL A 12 1.73 -9.39 5.06
C VAL A 12 2.87 -8.53 4.55
N THR A 13 3.77 -8.09 5.43
CA THR A 13 4.90 -7.23 5.06
C THR A 13 6.21 -8.01 4.99
N ASN A 14 7.14 -7.56 4.16
CA ASN A 14 8.50 -8.11 4.09
C ASN A 14 9.46 -7.53 5.15
N GLN A 15 9.05 -6.46 5.82
CA GLN A 15 9.82 -5.77 6.86
C GLN A 15 8.88 -5.09 7.87
N ASP A 16 9.44 -4.68 9.02
CA ASP A 16 8.69 -3.99 10.07
C ASP A 16 8.23 -2.59 9.61
N ILE A 17 6.97 -2.27 9.90
CA ILE A 17 6.41 -0.94 9.73
C ILE A 17 6.70 -0.14 11.00
N SER A 18 7.48 0.93 10.87
CA SER A 18 7.81 1.84 11.97
C SER A 18 8.19 3.22 11.43
N PRO A 19 8.29 4.25 12.30
CA PRO A 19 8.73 5.59 11.90
C PRO A 19 10.09 5.61 11.18
N ARG A 20 10.95 4.60 11.42
CA ARG A 20 12.25 4.44 10.75
C ARG A 20 12.15 4.38 9.22
N LEU A 21 11.01 3.94 8.69
CA LEU A 21 10.76 3.91 7.25
C LEU A 21 10.79 5.32 6.61
N PHE A 22 10.61 6.37 7.40
CA PHE A 22 10.44 7.76 6.96
C PHE A 22 11.60 8.67 7.37
N GLU A 23 12.58 8.19 8.16
CA GLU A 23 13.59 9.03 8.82
C GLU A 23 14.46 9.88 7.88
N GLN A 24 14.68 9.45 6.63
CA GLN A 24 15.56 10.19 5.72
C GLN A 24 14.89 11.38 5.04
N VAL A 25 13.63 11.24 4.63
CA VAL A 25 12.97 12.16 3.69
C VAL A 25 11.50 12.41 4.01
N GLY A 26 10.98 11.86 5.11
CA GLY A 26 9.57 11.97 5.52
C GLY A 26 8.61 11.19 4.63
N ASN A 27 9.12 10.47 3.62
CA ASN A 27 8.32 9.68 2.70
C ASN A 27 9.00 8.33 2.40
N THR A 28 8.23 7.41 1.84
CA THR A 28 8.74 6.12 1.37
C THR A 28 7.88 5.59 0.22
N ILE A 29 8.44 4.68 -0.56
CA ILE A 29 7.71 3.98 -1.62
C ILE A 29 7.26 2.63 -1.07
N VAL A 30 5.98 2.34 -1.27
CA VAL A 30 5.34 1.07 -0.92
C VAL A 30 4.98 0.34 -2.20
N ARG A 31 5.33 -0.94 -2.27
CA ARG A 31 4.88 -1.87 -3.29
C ARG A 31 3.82 -2.78 -2.70
N VAL A 32 2.65 -2.82 -3.32
CA VAL A 32 1.55 -3.72 -2.99
C VAL A 32 1.50 -4.83 -4.03
N ILE A 33 1.46 -6.07 -3.59
CA ILE A 33 1.31 -7.25 -4.46
C ILE A 33 0.01 -7.96 -4.07
N CYS A 34 -0.95 -8.00 -4.98
CA CYS A 34 -2.24 -8.66 -4.76
C CYS A 34 -2.11 -10.14 -5.13
N GLU A 35 -2.08 -11.03 -4.14
CA GLU A 35 -2.05 -12.48 -4.39
C GLU A 35 -3.34 -12.99 -5.04
N VAL A 36 -4.44 -12.29 -4.76
CA VAL A 36 -5.74 -12.47 -5.42
C VAL A 36 -6.08 -11.15 -6.12
N PRO A 37 -6.65 -11.17 -7.34
CA PRO A 37 -7.10 -9.97 -8.05
C PRO A 37 -7.86 -8.99 -7.15
N CYS A 38 -7.36 -7.76 -7.05
CA CYS A 38 -7.99 -6.69 -6.28
C CYS A 38 -8.89 -5.84 -7.18
N TYR A 39 -10.21 -5.91 -7.00
CA TYR A 39 -11.18 -5.16 -7.81
C TYR A 39 -11.54 -3.79 -7.22
N ALA A 40 -10.82 -3.35 -6.19
CA ALA A 40 -10.96 -1.98 -5.68
C ALA A 40 -10.34 -0.99 -6.67
N ASP A 41 -10.80 0.26 -6.64
CA ASP A 41 -10.05 1.32 -7.30
C ASP A 41 -8.72 1.58 -6.58
N VAL A 42 -7.77 2.18 -7.31
CA VAL A 42 -6.40 2.42 -6.84
C VAL A 42 -6.39 3.22 -5.55
N ASN A 43 -7.16 4.31 -5.46
CA ASN A 43 -7.16 5.18 -4.28
C ASN A 43 -7.72 4.46 -3.06
N THR A 44 -8.74 3.63 -3.22
CA THR A 44 -9.26 2.78 -2.14
C THR A 44 -8.21 1.80 -1.63
N LEU A 45 -7.45 1.16 -2.53
CA LEU A 45 -6.36 0.27 -2.13
C LEU A 45 -5.25 1.04 -1.39
N GLU A 46 -4.81 2.17 -1.92
CA GLU A 46 -3.78 3.01 -1.29
C GLU A 46 -4.21 3.49 0.11
N ASN A 47 -5.46 3.94 0.27
CA ASN A 47 -6.01 4.37 1.56
C ASN A 47 -6.10 3.22 2.58
N SER A 48 -6.45 2.02 2.12
CA SER A 48 -6.45 0.83 2.97
C SER A 48 -5.04 0.48 3.46
N ILE A 49 -4.05 0.60 2.58
CA ILE A 49 -2.64 0.37 2.92
C ILE A 49 -2.14 1.45 3.89
N CYS A 50 -2.48 2.72 3.68
CA CYS A 50 -2.16 3.79 4.62
C CYS A 50 -2.75 3.52 6.01
N SER A 51 -4.03 3.14 6.08
CA SER A 51 -4.70 2.77 7.33
C SER A 51 -4.04 1.58 8.02
N TYR A 52 -3.66 0.55 7.25
CA TYR A 52 -2.90 -0.59 7.76
C TYR A 52 -1.56 -0.15 8.34
N MET A 53 -0.78 0.67 7.62
CA MET A 53 0.51 1.16 8.10
C MET A 53 0.38 2.05 9.34
N SER A 54 -0.63 2.92 9.39
CA SER A 54 -0.93 3.77 10.56
C SER A 54 -1.20 2.96 11.82
N SER A 55 -1.72 1.74 11.71
CA SER A 55 -1.98 0.88 12.88
C SER A 55 -0.71 0.41 13.61
N PHE A 56 0.47 0.56 12.98
CA PHE A 56 1.77 0.27 13.59
C PHE A 56 2.48 1.53 14.10
N MET A 57 1.90 2.72 13.85
CA MET A 57 2.53 3.97 14.24
C MET A 57 2.18 4.33 15.69
N PRO A 58 3.07 5.08 16.38
CA PRO A 58 2.74 5.69 17.67
C PRO A 58 1.52 6.61 17.58
N ASP A 59 0.84 6.81 18.70
CA ASP A 59 -0.30 7.72 18.81
C ASP A 59 0.02 9.11 18.23
N GLY A 60 -0.87 9.60 17.36
CA GLY A 60 -0.73 10.91 16.72
C GLY A 60 0.08 10.93 15.42
N ILE A 61 0.66 9.80 15.00
CA ILE A 61 1.33 9.66 13.71
C ILE A 61 0.42 8.88 12.74
N GLU A 62 0.17 9.46 11.58
CA GLU A 62 -0.69 8.87 10.56
C GLU A 62 0.05 8.80 9.23
N VAL A 63 0.09 7.63 8.62
CA VAL A 63 0.60 7.44 7.27
C VAL A 63 -0.44 7.88 6.26
N LYS A 64 -0.03 8.70 5.29
CA LYS A 64 -0.87 9.32 4.27
C LYS A 64 -0.28 9.13 2.87
N THR A 65 -1.12 9.30 1.87
CA THR A 65 -0.75 9.30 0.45
C THR A 65 -1.31 10.55 -0.21
N ASN A 66 -0.61 11.07 -1.23
CA ASN A 66 -1.13 12.09 -2.14
C ASN A 66 -1.75 11.47 -3.41
N HIS A 67 -1.97 10.15 -3.40
CA HIS A 67 -2.39 9.37 -4.56
C HIS A 67 -1.44 9.47 -5.75
N VAL A 68 -0.13 9.46 -5.45
CA VAL A 68 0.93 9.47 -6.45
C VAL A 68 1.30 8.03 -6.79
N THR A 69 0.56 7.44 -7.73
CA THR A 69 0.87 6.13 -8.29
C THR A 69 2.14 6.22 -9.14
N ILE A 70 3.13 5.38 -8.83
CA ILE A 70 4.42 5.32 -9.51
C ILE A 70 4.39 4.23 -10.58
N ASN A 71 3.85 3.06 -10.24
CA ASN A 71 3.73 1.94 -11.15
C ASN A 71 2.46 1.14 -10.80
N GLN A 72 1.83 0.55 -11.81
CA GLN A 72 0.64 -0.27 -11.64
C GLN A 72 0.62 -1.38 -12.69
N SER A 73 0.37 -2.62 -12.25
CA SER A 73 -0.06 -3.72 -13.10
C SER A 73 -1.52 -4.03 -12.84
N SER A 74 -2.29 -4.17 -13.91
CA SER A 74 -3.70 -4.50 -13.85
C SER A 74 -4.07 -5.48 -14.95
N GLY A 75 -5.04 -6.31 -14.67
CA GLY A 75 -5.72 -7.18 -15.64
C GLY A 75 -7.21 -6.83 -15.76
N GLU A 76 -7.89 -7.54 -16.65
CA GLU A 76 -9.33 -7.44 -16.85
C GLU A 76 -9.90 -8.83 -17.09
N ASP A 77 -10.97 -9.18 -16.36
CA ASP A 77 -11.71 -10.42 -16.54
C ASP A 77 -13.23 -10.16 -16.57
N ALA A 78 -14.04 -11.22 -16.54
CA ALA A 78 -15.51 -11.12 -16.58
C ALA A 78 -16.14 -10.34 -15.42
N ARG A 79 -15.41 -10.11 -14.32
CA ARG A 79 -15.84 -9.32 -13.15
C ARG A 79 -15.39 -7.86 -13.25
N GLY A 80 -14.53 -7.53 -14.21
CA GLY A 80 -14.03 -6.19 -14.49
C GLY A 80 -12.52 -6.07 -14.37
N ARG A 81 -12.04 -4.83 -14.30
CA ARG A 81 -10.62 -4.52 -14.10
C ARG A 81 -10.19 -4.78 -12.67
N TYR A 82 -8.98 -5.28 -12.51
CA TYR A 82 -8.39 -5.56 -11.21
C TYR A 82 -6.91 -5.18 -11.18
N ILE A 83 -6.41 -4.92 -9.98
CA ILE A 83 -5.02 -4.59 -9.68
C ILE A 83 -4.29 -5.88 -9.29
N GLU A 84 -3.10 -6.07 -9.86
CA GLU A 84 -2.17 -7.16 -9.52
C GLU A 84 -1.01 -6.64 -8.67
N ASN A 85 -0.49 -5.46 -9.03
CA ASN A 85 0.50 -4.75 -8.23
C ASN A 85 0.34 -3.24 -8.36
N LEU A 86 0.78 -2.53 -7.32
CA LEU A 86 0.73 -1.09 -7.23
C LEU A 86 1.93 -0.58 -6.42
N ASP A 87 2.73 0.28 -7.03
CA ASP A 87 3.79 1.03 -6.35
C ASP A 87 3.33 2.49 -6.19
N PHE A 88 3.36 3.01 -4.97
CA PHE A 88 2.93 4.39 -4.68
C PHE A 88 3.70 4.98 -3.49
N GLN A 89 3.64 6.30 -3.36
CA GLN A 89 4.35 7.04 -2.32
C GLN A 89 3.46 7.28 -1.10
N VAL A 90 4.03 7.07 0.10
CA VAL A 90 3.41 7.43 1.37
C VAL A 90 4.32 8.32 2.19
N TYR A 91 3.74 9.07 3.13
CA TYR A 91 4.43 9.98 4.04
C TYR A 91 3.77 9.97 5.42
N ILE A 92 4.45 10.51 6.43
CA ILE A 92 3.92 10.77 7.78
C ILE A 92 3.91 12.28 8.08
#